data_AF-A0AA38FWG8-F1
#
_entry.id   AF-A0AA38FWG8-F1
#
_cell.length_a   1.000
_cell.length_b   1.000
_cell.length_c   1.000
_cell.angle_alpha   90.00
_cell.angle_beta   90.00
_cell.angle_gamma   90.00
#
_symmetry.space_group_name_H-M   'P 1'
#
loop_
_entity.id
_entity.type
_entity.pdbx_description
1 polymer ?
#
loop_
_entity_poly.entity_id
_entity_poly.type
_entity_poly.pdbx_seq_one_letter_code
_entity_poly.pdbx_strand_id
1 'polypeptide(L)'
;GEDLSVSCYYIDSELNAYAISSAQMYSNTPADFDFKLDSLAQGFKSMSEFMEHLASSTDIVFPLIHGRFGEDGGIQDLLEKTGIPFVGTGSKEARRAFDKYNASMELNNRKFVTIPNFLIQ
;
A
#
# COMPACT_ATOMS: atom_id res chain seq x y z
N GLY A 1 5.21 20.91 11.55
CA GLY A 1 5.86 21.06 12.86
C GLY A 1 7.27 20.58 12.69
N GLU A 2 8.24 21.22 13.33
CA GLU A 2 9.67 20.93 13.13
C GLU A 2 10.08 19.48 13.48
N ASP A 3 9.18 18.72 14.13
CA ASP A 3 9.43 17.33 14.57
C ASP A 3 8.89 16.23 13.62
N LEU A 4 8.29 16.58 12.47
CA LEU A 4 7.77 15.59 11.52
C LEU A 4 8.68 15.49 10.29
N SER A 5 9.37 14.36 10.15
CA SER A 5 10.06 13.98 8.92
C SER A 5 9.13 13.13 8.03
N VAL A 6 9.14 13.39 6.73
CA VAL A 6 8.37 12.61 5.75
C VAL A 6 9.32 12.09 4.70
N SER A 7 9.39 10.77 4.57
CA SER A 7 10.10 10.07 3.51
C SER A 7 9.09 9.43 2.57
N CYS A 8 9.35 9.55 1.26
CA CYS A 8 8.45 9.04 0.23
C CYS A 8 9.03 7.78 -0.40
N TYR A 9 8.17 6.79 -0.59
CA TYR A 9 8.52 5.54 -1.25
C TYR A 9 7.51 5.25 -2.36
N TYR A 10 8.00 4.71 -3.47
CA TYR A 10 7.20 4.29 -4.61
C TYR A 10 7.29 2.78 -4.78
N ILE A 11 6.18 2.15 -5.12
CA ILE A 11 6.11 0.73 -5.46
C ILE A 11 5.47 0.63 -6.83
N ASP A 12 6.18 0.01 -7.77
CA ASP A 12 5.69 -0.16 -9.14
C ASP A 12 4.73 -1.36 -9.27
N SER A 13 4.25 -1.61 -10.49
CA SER A 13 3.34 -2.73 -10.79
C SER A 13 3.99 -4.11 -10.66
N GLU A 14 5.32 -4.19 -10.66
CA GLU A 14 6.10 -5.42 -10.49
C GLU A 14 6.49 -5.64 -9.02
N LEU A 15 6.05 -4.76 -8.12
CA LEU A 15 6.36 -4.73 -6.69
C LEU A 15 7.83 -4.42 -6.38
N ASN A 16 8.52 -3.72 -7.28
CA ASN A 16 9.82 -3.12 -6.97
C ASN A 16 9.59 -1.85 -6.14
N ALA A 17 10.36 -1.69 -5.07
CA ALA A 17 10.26 -0.56 -4.17
C ALA A 17 11.42 0.42 -4.38
N TYR A 18 11.14 1.71 -4.27
CA TYR A 18 12.10 2.79 -4.49
C TYR A 18 11.95 3.86 -3.42
N ALA A 19 13.06 4.32 -2.85
CA ALA A 19 13.09 5.57 -2.11
C ALA A 19 13.10 6.74 -3.10
N ILE A 20 12.17 7.68 -2.92
CA ILE A 20 12.04 8.86 -3.77
C ILE A 20 12.02 10.14 -2.94
N SER A 21 12.59 11.19 -3.51
CA SER A 21 12.54 12.53 -2.93
C SER A 21 11.18 13.19 -3.18
N SER A 22 10.85 14.20 -2.36
CA SER A 22 9.66 15.04 -2.60
C SER A 22 9.70 15.72 -3.98
N ALA A 23 10.87 16.02 -4.53
CA ALA A 23 11.02 16.58 -5.87
C ALA A 23 10.62 15.60 -7.00
N GLN A 24 10.77 14.29 -6.76
CA GLN A 24 10.32 13.26 -7.72
C GLN A 24 8.80 13.10 -7.68
N MET A 25 8.15 13.31 -6.54
CA MET A 25 6.68 13.28 -6.42
C MET A 25 5.99 14.36 -7.28
N TYR A 26 6.64 15.51 -7.48
CA TYR A 26 6.11 16.59 -8.32
C TYR A 26 6.54 16.40 -9.78
N SER A 27 5.74 15.67 -10.56
CA SER A 27 5.94 15.49 -12.00
C SER A 27 4.69 15.89 -12.78
N ASN A 28 4.88 16.51 -13.95
CA ASN A 28 3.77 17.01 -14.77
C ASN A 28 3.09 15.87 -15.55
N THR A 29 3.87 14.87 -15.94
CA THR A 29 3.39 13.69 -16.66
C THR A 29 3.95 12.41 -16.05
N PRO A 30 3.31 11.24 -16.28
CA PRO A 30 3.88 9.95 -15.90
C PRO A 30 5.26 9.71 -16.52
N ALA A 31 5.47 10.08 -17.78
CA ALA A 31 6.77 9.91 -18.44
C ALA A 31 7.89 10.73 -17.77
N ASP A 32 7.58 11.95 -17.29
CA ASP A 32 8.54 12.75 -16.51
C ASP A 32 8.88 12.07 -15.18
N PHE A 33 7.89 11.42 -14.55
CA PHE A 33 8.11 10.66 -13.33
C PHE A 33 9.01 9.44 -13.60
N ASP A 34 8.71 8.66 -14.63
CA ASP A 34 9.50 7.48 -15.00
C ASP A 34 10.97 7.86 -15.28
N PHE A 35 11.20 8.93 -16.04
CA PHE A 35 12.55 9.44 -16.30
C PHE A 35 13.29 9.83 -15.01
N LYS A 36 12.60 10.49 -14.07
CA LYS A 36 13.17 10.84 -12.76
C LYS A 36 13.37 9.62 -11.86
N LEU A 37 12.52 8.61 -11.97
CA LEU A 37 12.63 7.38 -11.20
C LEU A 37 13.92 6.66 -11.61
N ASP A 38 14.13 6.47 -12.91
CA ASP A 38 15.31 5.80 -13.47
C ASP A 38 16.62 6.52 -13.15
N SER A 39 16.60 7.85 -13.12
CA SER A 39 17.82 8.66 -12.98
C SER A 39 18.19 9.02 -11.54
N LEU A 40 17.21 9.08 -10.63
CA LEU A 40 17.40 9.66 -9.30
C LEU A 40 16.95 8.76 -8.15
N ALA A 41 16.12 7.74 -8.40
CA ALA A 41 15.59 6.92 -7.32
C ALA A 41 16.60 5.86 -6.85
N GLN A 42 16.52 5.52 -5.57
CA GLN A 42 17.26 4.41 -5.00
C GLN A 42 16.32 3.21 -4.85
N GLY A 43 16.50 2.21 -5.71
CA GLY A 43 15.75 0.95 -5.63
C GLY A 43 16.24 0.03 -4.51
N PHE A 44 15.32 -0.70 -3.90
CA PHE A 44 15.61 -1.81 -2.99
C PHE A 44 15.74 -3.11 -3.80
N LYS A 45 16.63 -4.03 -3.41
CA LYS A 45 16.84 -5.29 -4.15
C LYS A 45 15.70 -6.28 -3.97
N SER A 46 14.95 -6.15 -2.88
CA SER A 46 13.80 -7.00 -2.59
C SER A 46 12.81 -6.29 -1.67
N MET A 47 11.58 -6.80 -1.67
CA MET A 47 10.57 -6.36 -0.71
C MET A 47 10.99 -6.60 0.75
N SER A 48 11.79 -7.65 1.04
CA SER A 48 12.30 -7.90 2.40
C SER A 48 13.25 -6.79 2.85
N GLU A 49 14.20 -6.41 1.98
CA GLU A 49 15.14 -5.31 2.26
C GLU A 49 14.39 -3.99 2.45
N PHE A 50 13.36 -3.73 1.65
CA PHE A 50 12.51 -2.56 1.82
C PHE A 50 11.77 -2.56 3.16
N MET A 51 11.21 -3.68 3.59
CA MET A 51 10.55 -3.79 4.89
C MET A 51 11.53 -3.62 6.07
N GLU A 52 12.74 -4.18 5.98
CA GLU A 52 13.80 -3.98 6.97
C GLU A 52 14.23 -2.52 7.07
N HIS A 53 14.34 -1.84 5.91
CA HIS A 53 14.60 -0.41 5.85
C HIS A 53 13.49 0.39 6.53
N LEU A 54 12.21 0.13 6.22
CA LEU A 54 11.10 0.83 6.86
C LEU A 54 11.07 0.61 8.38
N ALA A 55 11.30 -0.63 8.84
CA ALA A 55 11.30 -0.96 10.26
C ALA A 55 12.40 -0.24 11.06
N SER A 56 13.52 0.10 10.41
CA SER A 56 14.64 0.81 11.05
C SER A 56 14.61 2.33 10.86
N SER A 57 13.82 2.85 9.92
CA SER A 57 13.86 4.26 9.51
C SER A 57 12.55 5.02 9.70
N THR A 58 11.45 4.35 10.07
CA THR A 58 10.13 5.00 10.20
C THR A 58 9.40 4.59 11.48
N ASP A 59 8.72 5.55 12.10
CA ASP A 59 7.87 5.30 13.27
C ASP A 59 6.46 4.83 12.86
N ILE A 60 5.99 5.27 11.69
CA ILE A 60 4.68 4.92 11.13
C ILE A 60 4.68 5.04 9.61
N VAL A 61 3.95 4.15 8.94
CA VAL A 61 3.74 4.18 7.49
C VAL A 61 2.32 4.63 7.14
N PHE A 62 2.20 5.46 6.10
CA PHE A 62 0.91 5.81 5.51
C PHE A 62 0.83 5.20 4.10
N PRO A 63 0.23 4.01 3.92
CA PRO A 63 0.10 3.38 2.61
C PRO A 63 -0.93 4.13 1.75
N LEU A 64 -0.51 4.52 0.53
CA LEU A 64 -1.31 5.26 -0.45
C LEU A 64 -1.36 4.52 -1.80
N ILE A 65 -1.48 3.19 -1.74
CA ILE A 65 -1.56 2.32 -2.92
C ILE A 65 -3.00 1.84 -3.04
N HIS A 66 -3.61 2.03 -4.21
CA HIS A 66 -4.97 1.60 -4.48
C HIS A 66 -5.02 0.20 -5.10
N GLY A 67 -6.15 -0.49 -4.97
CA GLY A 67 -6.39 -1.76 -5.66
C GLY A 67 -5.62 -2.94 -5.05
N ARG A 68 -5.20 -3.86 -5.92
CA ARG A 68 -4.46 -5.06 -5.50
C ARG A 68 -3.16 -4.66 -4.81
N PHE A 69 -2.73 -5.46 -3.84
CA PHE A 69 -1.61 -5.20 -2.93
C PHE A 69 -1.82 -4.04 -1.94
N GLY A 70 -2.44 -2.93 -2.37
CA GLY A 70 -2.66 -1.75 -1.54
C GLY A 70 -3.90 -1.81 -0.64
N GLU A 71 -5.01 -2.37 -1.13
CA GLU A 71 -6.31 -2.41 -0.44
C GLU A 71 -6.78 -3.84 -0.15
N ASP A 72 -6.10 -4.86 -0.70
CA ASP A 72 -6.45 -6.28 -0.55
C ASP A 72 -5.79 -6.98 0.65
N GLY A 73 -5.11 -6.20 1.50
CA GLY A 73 -4.37 -6.68 2.67
C GLY A 73 -2.92 -7.08 2.37
N GLY A 74 -2.41 -6.89 1.14
CA GLY A 74 -1.05 -7.25 0.75
C GLY A 74 0.03 -6.49 1.53
N ILE A 75 0.12 -5.18 1.36
CA ILE A 75 1.11 -4.34 2.05
C ILE A 75 0.90 -4.34 3.56
N GLN A 76 -0.37 -4.38 4.00
CA GLN A 76 -0.71 -4.44 5.43
C GLN A 76 -0.15 -5.69 6.09
N ASP A 77 -0.26 -6.86 5.45
CA ASP A 77 0.27 -8.12 6.00
C ASP A 77 1.80 -8.06 6.12
N LEU A 78 2.49 -7.39 5.20
CA LEU A 78 3.94 -7.18 5.31
C LEU A 78 4.29 -6.26 6.49
N LEU A 79 3.60 -5.13 6.63
CA LEU A 79 3.81 -4.17 7.74
C LEU A 79 3.49 -4.80 9.10
N GLU A 80 2.41 -5.58 9.20
CA GLU A 80 2.04 -6.32 10.41
C GLU A 80 3.11 -7.34 10.81
N LYS A 81 3.65 -8.09 9.83
CA LYS A 81 4.69 -9.11 10.07
C LYS A 81 6.02 -8.50 10.54
N THR A 82 6.35 -7.30 10.07
CA THR A 82 7.57 -6.58 10.48
C THR A 82 7.36 -5.70 11.71
N GLY A 83 6.13 -5.63 12.23
CA GLY A 83 5.82 -4.85 13.43
C GLY A 83 5.81 -3.34 13.21
N ILE A 84 5.69 -2.90 11.95
CA ILE A 84 5.69 -1.48 11.59
C ILE A 84 4.26 -0.92 11.76
N PRO A 85 4.05 0.09 12.63
CA PRO A 85 2.76 0.76 12.73
C PRO A 85 2.37 1.40 11.40
N PHE A 86 1.10 1.34 11.03
CA PHE A 86 0.62 1.99 9.81
C PHE A 86 -0.80 2.52 9.94
N VAL A 87 -1.12 3.50 9.07
CA VAL A 87 -2.45 4.09 8.98
C VAL A 87 -3.33 3.23 8.08
N GLY A 88 -4.53 2.87 8.55
CA GLY A 88 -5.55 2.19 7.76
C GLY A 88 -6.08 0.93 8.41
N THR A 89 -6.75 0.10 7.61
CA THR A 89 -7.37 -1.15 8.04
C THR A 89 -6.33 -2.27 8.11
N GLY A 90 -6.41 -3.15 9.11
CA GLY A 90 -5.55 -4.34 9.20
C GLY A 90 -5.72 -5.30 8.01
N SER A 91 -4.72 -6.16 7.79
CA SER A 91 -4.61 -7.02 6.60
C SER A 91 -5.79 -7.96 6.39
N LYS A 92 -6.27 -8.60 7.45
CA LYS A 92 -7.41 -9.53 7.42
C LYS A 92 -8.70 -8.82 7.01
N GLU A 93 -8.89 -7.61 7.53
CA GLU A 93 -10.13 -6.86 7.37
C GLU A 93 -10.14 -6.17 6.00
N ALA A 94 -8.98 -5.68 5.55
CA ALA A 94 -8.76 -5.21 4.19
C ALA A 94 -9.09 -6.32 3.17
N ARG A 95 -8.55 -7.53 3.36
CA ARG A 95 -8.82 -8.68 2.48
C ARG A 95 -10.29 -9.05 2.40
N ARG A 96 -11.00 -9.02 3.53
CA ARG A 96 -12.45 -9.28 3.60
C ARG A 96 -13.26 -8.21 2.89
N ALA A 97 -12.88 -6.94 3.02
CA ALA A 97 -13.57 -5.82 2.41
C ALA A 97 -13.31 -5.70 0.90
N PHE A 98 -12.10 -6.08 0.44
CA PHE A 98 -11.69 -5.99 -0.96
C PHE A 98 -12.48 -6.95 -1.86
N ASP A 99 -12.80 -8.15 -1.37
CA ASP A 99 -13.67 -9.08 -2.07
C ASP A 99 -15.14 -8.64 -1.94
N LYS A 100 -15.68 -8.05 -3.00
CA LYS A 100 -17.05 -7.51 -3.04
C LYS A 100 -18.12 -8.55 -2.72
N TYR A 101 -17.93 -9.79 -3.17
CA TYR A 101 -18.92 -10.85 -2.94
C TYR A 101 -18.91 -11.27 -1.48
N ASN A 102 -17.73 -11.57 -0.94
CA ASN A 102 -17.58 -11.96 0.46
C ASN A 102 -17.98 -10.82 1.42
N ALA A 103 -17.63 -9.58 1.12
CA ALA A 103 -18.06 -8.40 1.88
C ALA A 103 -19.60 -8.27 1.88
N SER A 104 -20.26 -8.43 0.73
CA SER A 104 -21.72 -8.42 0.65
C SER A 104 -22.34 -9.55 1.49
N MET A 105 -21.77 -10.76 1.43
CA MET A 105 -22.27 -11.88 2.22
C MET A 105 -22.12 -11.65 3.73
N GLU A 106 -20.99 -11.10 4.17
CA GLU A 106 -20.74 -10.75 5.56
C GLU A 106 -21.72 -9.68 6.07
N LEU A 107 -21.97 -8.63 5.28
CA LEU A 107 -22.94 -7.59 5.61
C LEU A 107 -24.36 -8.14 5.74
N ASN A 108 -24.79 -8.98 4.80
CA ASN A 108 -26.10 -9.63 4.83
C ASN A 108 -26.25 -10.55 6.06
N ASN A 109 -25.22 -11.33 6.40
CA ASN A 109 -25.20 -12.17 7.61
C ASN A 109 -25.38 -11.34 8.88
N ARG A 110 -24.82 -10.12 8.90
CA ARG A 110 -24.96 -9.15 10.00
C ARG A 110 -26.24 -8.30 9.94
N LYS A 111 -27.19 -8.65 9.07
CA LYS A 111 -28.50 -7.98 8.90
C LYS A 111 -28.43 -6.57 8.31
N PHE A 112 -27.32 -6.20 7.66
CA PHE A 112 -27.27 -5.01 6.82
C PHE A 112 -27.90 -5.31 5.46
N VAL A 113 -28.50 -4.29 4.84
CA VAL A 113 -29.12 -4.42 3.51
C VAL A 113 -28.02 -4.53 2.45
N THR A 114 -28.10 -5.56 1.62
CA THR A 114 -27.25 -5.75 0.44
C THR A 114 -28.08 -6.05 -0.79
N ILE A 115 -27.62 -5.63 -1.97
CA ILE A 115 -28.29 -5.95 -3.23
C ILE A 115 -28.07 -7.43 -3.58
N PRO A 116 -29.11 -8.17 -4.00
CA PRO A 116 -28.95 -9.55 -4.46
C PRO A 116 -27.86 -9.66 -5.53
N ASN A 117 -26.93 -10.58 -5.33
CA ASN A 117 -25.80 -10.80 -6.22
C ASN A 117 -25.46 -12.28 -6.32
N PHE A 118 -24.86 -12.68 -7.44
CA PHE A 118 -24.42 -14.03 -7.71
C PHE A 118 -22.99 -13.99 -8.23
N LEU A 119 -22.14 -14.86 -7.69
CA LEU A 119 -20.76 -15.00 -8.15
C LEU A 119 -20.73 -15.85 -9.42
N ILE A 120 -20.12 -15.33 -10.48
CA ILE A 120 -19.82 -16.07 -11.71
C ILE A 120 -18.38 -16.56 -11.61
N GLN A 121 -18.17 -17.87 -11.76
CA GLN A 121 -16.86 -18.52 -11.73
C GLN A 121 -16.31 -18.75 -13.13
#